data_AF-A0A947KBM9-F1
#
_entry.id   AF-A0A947KBM9-F1
#
_cell.length_a   1.000
_cell.length_b   1.000
_cell.length_c   1.000
_cell.angle_alpha   90.00
_cell.angle_beta   90.00
_cell.angle_gamma   90.00
#
_symmetry.space_group_name_H-M   'P 1'
#
loop_
_entity.id
_entity.type
_entity.pdbx_description
1 polymer ?
#
loop_
_entity_poly.entity_id
_entity_poly.type
_entity_poly.pdbx_seq_one_letter_code
_entity_poly.pdbx_strand_id
1 'polypeptide(L)'
;MSSYRRGHPSTRPWPLLALARLLIPIALLSSTGANANDVKSINTMTVDPLMDQDATIMFLAENFTQLPEKQISISEDSTVYAQYAQPTARYTHGILGDTIEAEQLVVLKNGTIYTQTVTNRYVFEDIKPRLFDVDNDGQMEIVTIRTHIMRGAGIMIYKLKNTALTEFAWVE
;
A
#
# COMPACT_ATOMS: atom_id res chain seq x y z
N MET A 1 -18.16 45.66 29.29
CA MET A 1 -17.96 44.98 30.60
C MET A 1 -19.07 43.94 30.76
N SER A 2 -18.77 42.66 30.56
CA SER A 2 -19.68 41.55 30.83
C SER A 2 -18.84 40.41 31.39
N SER A 3 -19.09 40.03 32.64
CA SER A 3 -18.24 39.16 33.45
C SER A 3 -18.56 37.68 33.20
N TYR A 4 -17.59 36.95 32.66
CA TYR A 4 -17.58 35.50 32.50
C TYR A 4 -17.37 34.80 33.87
N ARG A 5 -18.35 34.03 34.35
CA ARG A 5 -18.22 33.20 35.57
C ARG A 5 -17.60 31.84 35.24
N ARG A 6 -16.51 31.52 35.93
CA ARG A 6 -15.85 30.20 35.96
C ARG A 6 -16.71 29.15 36.66
N GLY A 7 -16.74 27.95 36.11
CA GLY A 7 -17.22 26.73 36.77
C GLY A 7 -16.38 25.50 36.34
N HIS A 8 -15.60 24.98 37.26
CA HIS A 8 -14.90 23.68 37.21
C HIS A 8 -14.78 23.18 38.66
N PRO A 9 -14.60 21.88 38.93
CA PRO A 9 -15.07 20.67 38.25
C PRO A 9 -15.81 19.72 39.24
N SER A 10 -16.55 18.71 38.78
CA SER A 10 -17.03 17.63 39.64
C SER A 10 -16.37 16.30 39.26
N THR A 11 -15.39 15.87 40.04
CA THR A 11 -14.78 14.53 39.96
C THR A 11 -15.57 13.58 40.86
N ARG A 12 -16.08 12.48 40.30
CA ARG A 12 -16.65 11.36 41.06
C ARG A 12 -15.61 10.23 41.11
N PRO A 13 -15.31 9.65 42.28
CA PRO A 13 -14.35 8.56 42.39
C PRO A 13 -14.99 7.24 41.96
N TRP A 14 -14.22 6.41 41.25
CA TRP A 14 -14.56 5.03 40.94
C TRP A 14 -13.97 4.11 42.02
N PRO A 15 -14.68 3.06 42.50
CA PRO A 15 -14.11 2.14 43.47
C PRO A 15 -13.20 1.13 42.79
N LEU A 16 -12.03 0.91 43.40
CA LEU A 16 -11.11 -0.19 43.16
C LEU A 16 -11.77 -1.51 43.58
N LEU A 17 -11.80 -2.51 42.69
CA LEU A 17 -12.14 -3.88 43.04
C LEU A 17 -10.95 -4.80 42.74
N ALA A 18 -10.74 -5.68 43.73
CA ALA A 18 -9.54 -6.42 44.02
C ALA A 18 -9.30 -7.64 43.10
N LEU A 19 -8.03 -8.09 43.11
CA LEU A 19 -7.55 -9.32 42.49
C LEU A 19 -8.32 -10.55 42.99
N ALA A 20 -8.68 -11.42 42.05
CA ALA A 20 -8.85 -12.85 42.30
C ALA A 20 -8.03 -13.63 41.25
N ARG A 21 -6.89 -14.20 41.68
CA ARG A 21 -6.15 -15.19 40.91
C ARG A 21 -6.84 -16.54 41.10
N LEU A 22 -7.41 -17.10 40.04
CA LEU A 22 -7.91 -18.47 40.02
C LEU A 22 -7.09 -19.29 39.02
N LEU A 23 -6.36 -20.26 39.55
CA LEU A 23 -5.58 -21.27 38.82
C LEU A 23 -6.46 -22.51 38.67
N ILE A 24 -6.86 -22.90 37.45
CA ILE A 24 -7.37 -24.26 37.14
C ILE A 24 -7.04 -24.63 35.67
N PRO A 25 -7.04 -25.91 35.27
CA PRO A 25 -5.90 -26.64 34.72
C PRO A 25 -5.93 -26.76 33.19
N ILE A 26 -4.79 -27.13 32.61
CA ILE A 26 -4.66 -27.50 31.20
C ILE A 26 -5.38 -28.84 30.97
N ALA A 27 -6.50 -28.82 30.24
CA ALA A 27 -7.14 -30.00 29.69
C ALA A 27 -6.94 -30.01 28.17
N LEU A 28 -6.17 -30.99 27.69
CA LEU A 28 -5.98 -31.29 26.28
C LEU A 28 -7.19 -32.14 25.83
N LEU A 29 -8.06 -31.62 24.97
CA LEU A 29 -9.11 -32.39 24.29
C LEU A 29 -9.06 -32.15 22.78
N SER A 30 -8.97 -33.24 22.04
CA SER A 30 -8.93 -33.28 20.59
C SER A 30 -10.32 -33.33 19.96
N SER A 31 -10.36 -32.81 18.72
CA SER A 31 -11.28 -33.10 17.60
C SER A 31 -12.51 -32.21 17.32
N THR A 32 -12.50 -31.76 16.05
CA THR A 32 -13.60 -31.54 15.10
C THR A 32 -14.54 -30.32 15.23
N GLY A 33 -14.30 -29.37 14.32
CA GLY A 33 -15.32 -28.93 13.35
C GLY A 33 -16.23 -27.76 13.75
N ALA A 34 -15.79 -26.53 13.47
CA ALA A 34 -16.70 -25.43 13.13
C ALA A 34 -15.99 -24.47 12.15
N ASN A 35 -16.64 -24.29 11.01
CA ASN A 35 -16.24 -23.49 9.87
C ASN A 35 -16.50 -22.00 10.17
N ALA A 36 -15.44 -21.17 10.15
CA ALA A 36 -15.54 -19.72 10.14
C ALA A 36 -15.03 -19.21 8.80
N ASN A 37 -15.97 -18.92 7.90
CA ASN A 37 -15.71 -18.27 6.62
C ASN A 37 -15.18 -16.84 6.81
N ASP A 38 -14.34 -16.45 5.86
CA ASP A 38 -14.13 -15.09 5.36
C ASP A 38 -13.44 -14.04 6.25
N VAL A 39 -12.18 -14.29 6.60
CA VAL A 39 -11.18 -13.21 6.52
C VAL A 39 -10.29 -13.50 5.32
N LYS A 40 -10.53 -12.77 4.23
CA LYS A 40 -9.65 -12.75 3.06
C LYS A 40 -8.28 -12.27 3.54
N SER A 41 -7.33 -13.19 3.64
CA SER A 41 -5.96 -12.93 4.10
C SER A 41 -5.35 -11.81 3.26
N ILE A 42 -5.12 -10.66 3.90
CA ILE A 42 -4.31 -9.56 3.36
C ILE A 42 -2.89 -10.11 3.13
N ASN A 43 -2.54 -10.39 1.87
CA ASN A 43 -1.20 -10.81 1.45
C ASN A 43 -0.20 -9.65 1.67
N THR A 44 0.21 -9.42 2.91
CA THR A 44 1.28 -8.49 3.24
C THR A 44 2.56 -9.30 3.37
N MET A 45 3.41 -9.28 2.33
CA MET A 45 4.77 -9.80 2.44
C MET A 45 5.62 -8.74 3.14
N THR A 46 6.16 -9.07 4.31
CA THR A 46 7.06 -8.20 5.08
C THR A 46 8.50 -8.57 4.74
N VAL A 47 9.26 -7.58 4.28
CA VAL A 47 10.70 -7.60 3.99
C VAL A 47 11.42 -6.93 5.17
N ASP A 48 12.66 -7.33 5.48
CA ASP A 48 13.44 -6.70 6.55
C ASP A 48 13.62 -5.20 6.24
N PRO A 49 13.14 -4.28 7.10
CA PRO A 49 13.23 -2.84 6.87
C PRO A 49 14.67 -2.30 6.77
N LEU A 50 15.67 -3.09 7.18
CA LEU A 50 17.08 -2.74 7.13
C LEU A 50 17.83 -3.38 5.96
N MET A 51 17.13 -3.95 4.97
CA MET A 51 17.79 -4.41 3.75
C MET A 51 18.49 -3.24 3.06
N ASP A 52 19.75 -3.46 2.69
CA ASP A 52 20.50 -2.54 1.84
C ASP A 52 19.76 -2.35 0.49
N GLN A 53 20.00 -1.21 -0.14
CA GLN A 53 19.29 -0.78 -1.35
C GLN A 53 19.42 -1.82 -2.48
N ASP A 54 20.62 -2.36 -2.70
CA ASP A 54 20.87 -3.36 -3.74
C ASP A 54 20.07 -4.65 -3.50
N ALA A 55 19.99 -5.07 -2.23
CA ALA A 55 19.21 -6.25 -1.83
C ALA A 55 17.70 -6.01 -2.02
N THR A 56 17.22 -4.80 -1.74
CA THR A 56 15.81 -4.42 -1.95
C THR A 56 15.45 -4.39 -3.43
N ILE A 57 16.31 -3.82 -4.27
CA ILE A 57 16.16 -3.82 -5.73
C ILE A 57 16.12 -5.26 -6.26
N MET A 58 17.05 -6.10 -5.83
CA MET A 58 17.10 -7.51 -6.24
C MET A 58 15.83 -8.25 -5.82
N PHE A 59 15.40 -8.07 -4.58
CA PHE A 59 14.18 -8.66 -4.07
C PHE A 59 12.96 -8.29 -4.93
N LEU A 60 12.78 -7.01 -5.26
CA LEU A 60 11.66 -6.56 -6.10
C LEU A 60 11.74 -7.13 -7.52
N ALA A 61 12.93 -7.19 -8.11
CA ALA A 61 13.15 -7.74 -9.45
C ALA A 61 12.88 -9.25 -9.53
N GLU A 62 13.20 -10.00 -8.47
CA GLU A 62 13.02 -11.46 -8.43
C GLU A 62 11.59 -11.89 -8.08
N ASN A 63 10.87 -11.10 -7.29
CA ASN A 63 9.55 -11.49 -6.77
C ASN A 63 8.37 -10.94 -7.56
N PHE A 64 8.60 -10.01 -8.50
CA PHE A 64 7.56 -9.43 -9.34
C PHE A 64 7.98 -9.45 -10.81
N THR A 65 7.10 -9.93 -11.69
CA THR A 65 7.34 -9.92 -13.13
C THR A 65 7.43 -8.47 -13.62
N GLN A 66 8.64 -8.03 -13.99
CA GLN A 66 8.92 -6.67 -14.44
C GLN A 66 8.52 -6.44 -15.90
N LEU A 67 8.31 -5.17 -16.22
CA LEU A 67 8.33 -4.68 -17.60
C LEU A 67 9.73 -4.87 -18.24
N PRO A 68 9.83 -4.87 -19.58
CA PRO A 68 11.10 -5.01 -20.30
C PRO A 68 12.20 -4.02 -19.86
N GLU A 69 11.82 -2.80 -19.46
CA GLU A 69 12.74 -1.73 -19.07
C GLU A 69 13.32 -1.91 -17.66
N LYS A 70 12.72 -2.79 -16.84
CA LYS A 70 13.17 -3.15 -15.48
C LYS A 70 13.42 -1.94 -14.57
N GLN A 71 12.60 -0.91 -14.69
CA GLN A 71 12.76 0.32 -13.92
C GLN A 71 12.13 0.24 -12.53
N ILE A 72 12.87 0.73 -11.54
CA ILE A 72 12.43 0.89 -10.16
C ILE A 72 12.71 2.33 -9.74
N SER A 73 11.72 2.99 -9.16
CA SER A 73 11.88 4.28 -8.48
C SER A 73 12.23 4.08 -7.02
N ILE A 74 13.05 4.98 -6.49
CA ILE A 74 13.59 4.94 -5.13
C ILE A 74 13.52 6.37 -4.59
N SER A 75 13.01 6.54 -3.37
CA SER A 75 13.02 7.83 -2.68
C SER A 75 14.44 8.22 -2.25
N GLU A 76 14.68 9.52 -2.02
CA GLU A 76 16.02 10.02 -1.65
C GLU A 76 16.58 9.40 -0.36
N ASP A 77 15.69 9.04 0.58
CA ASP A 77 16.02 8.40 1.84
C ASP A 77 16.02 6.86 1.76
N SER A 78 15.80 6.29 0.56
CA SER A 78 15.74 4.85 0.29
C SER A 78 14.71 4.10 1.14
N THR A 79 13.64 4.77 1.59
CA THR A 79 12.54 4.15 2.37
C THR A 79 11.36 3.71 1.53
N VAL A 80 11.19 4.28 0.32
CA VAL A 80 10.11 3.98 -0.62
C VAL A 80 10.68 3.55 -1.96
N TYR A 81 10.18 2.42 -2.45
CA TYR A 81 10.48 1.88 -3.77
C TYR A 81 9.19 1.65 -4.53
N ALA A 82 9.17 1.88 -5.84
CA ALA A 82 8.01 1.60 -6.66
C ALA A 82 8.40 1.10 -8.06
N GLN A 83 7.68 0.09 -8.55
CA GLN A 83 7.85 -0.42 -9.92
C GLN A 83 6.51 -0.81 -10.52
N TYR A 84 6.48 -0.88 -11.84
CA TYR A 84 5.40 -1.53 -12.57
C TYR A 84 5.66 -3.03 -12.70
N ALA A 85 4.60 -3.83 -12.70
CA ALA A 85 4.64 -5.27 -12.78
C ALA A 85 3.44 -5.82 -13.57
N GLN A 86 3.46 -7.14 -13.82
CA GLN A 86 2.43 -7.86 -14.59
C GLN A 86 2.30 -7.28 -16.01
N PRO A 87 3.32 -7.49 -16.88
CA PRO A 87 3.31 -7.00 -18.25
C PRO A 87 2.12 -7.56 -19.04
N THR A 88 1.54 -6.74 -19.91
CA THR A 88 0.36 -7.08 -20.70
C THR A 88 0.37 -6.43 -22.07
N ALA A 89 -0.18 -7.11 -23.07
CA ALA A 89 -0.32 -6.59 -24.44
C ALA A 89 -1.76 -6.10 -24.74
N ARG A 90 -2.57 -5.79 -23.71
CA ARG A 90 -3.98 -5.40 -23.89
C ARG A 90 -4.19 -4.05 -24.56
N TYR A 91 -3.20 -3.16 -24.47
CA TYR A 91 -3.26 -1.83 -25.03
C TYR A 91 -2.09 -1.63 -26.01
N THR A 92 -2.32 -1.94 -27.28
CA THR A 92 -1.25 -2.01 -28.30
C THR A 92 -1.01 -0.66 -28.99
N HIS A 93 -1.01 0.44 -28.24
CA HIS A 93 -0.77 1.78 -28.81
C HIS A 93 0.72 2.00 -29.05
N GLY A 94 1.55 1.59 -28.08
CA GLY A 94 2.99 1.45 -28.21
C GLY A 94 3.78 2.74 -28.36
N ILE A 95 3.35 3.78 -27.65
CA ILE A 95 4.03 5.08 -27.67
C ILE A 95 5.41 5.04 -27.00
N LEU A 96 5.66 4.01 -26.17
CA LEU A 96 6.90 3.82 -25.42
C LEU A 96 7.93 2.93 -26.13
N GLY A 97 7.62 2.41 -27.32
CA GLY A 97 8.55 1.68 -28.19
C GLY A 97 8.25 0.19 -28.38
N ASP A 98 7.49 -0.43 -27.47
CA ASP A 98 6.87 -1.74 -27.67
C ASP A 98 5.35 -1.67 -27.40
N THR A 99 4.66 -2.80 -27.24
CA THR A 99 3.21 -2.83 -26.97
C THR A 99 2.87 -3.44 -25.61
N ILE A 100 3.85 -3.47 -24.71
CA ILE A 100 3.77 -4.07 -23.39
C ILE A 100 3.58 -2.97 -22.36
N GLU A 101 2.41 -2.99 -21.73
CA GLU A 101 2.05 -2.08 -20.65
C GLU A 101 1.95 -2.85 -19.33
N ALA A 102 1.76 -2.16 -18.20
CA ALA A 102 1.64 -2.82 -16.90
C ALA A 102 0.21 -2.91 -16.38
N GLU A 103 -0.11 -4.03 -15.71
CA GLU A 103 -1.40 -4.19 -15.00
C GLU A 103 -1.30 -3.88 -13.51
N GLN A 104 -0.09 -3.84 -12.95
CA GLN A 104 0.11 -3.71 -11.51
C GLN A 104 1.16 -2.65 -11.18
N LEU A 105 0.84 -1.83 -10.18
CA LEU A 105 1.79 -1.01 -9.44
C LEU A 105 2.20 -1.76 -8.17
N VAL A 106 3.50 -1.85 -7.90
CA VAL A 106 4.08 -2.40 -6.68
C VAL A 106 4.81 -1.30 -5.94
N VAL A 107 4.55 -1.14 -4.65
CA VAL A 107 5.20 -0.16 -3.78
C VAL A 107 5.71 -0.88 -2.55
N LEU A 108 7.01 -0.75 -2.26
CA LEU A 108 7.61 -1.18 -1.00
C LEU A 108 7.89 0.07 -0.16
N LYS A 109 7.39 0.10 1.07
CA LYS A 109 7.64 1.18 2.02
C LYS A 109 7.97 0.59 3.38
N ASN A 110 9.14 0.93 3.93
CA ASN A 110 9.59 0.47 5.25
C ASN A 110 9.44 -1.06 5.42
N GLY A 111 9.87 -1.82 4.41
CA GLY A 111 9.77 -3.29 4.41
C GLY A 111 8.36 -3.85 4.14
N THR A 112 7.33 -3.03 4.00
CA THR A 112 5.97 -3.49 3.69
C THR A 112 5.66 -3.33 2.21
N ILE A 113 5.16 -4.39 1.58
CA ILE A 113 4.76 -4.36 0.17
C ILE A 113 3.27 -4.08 0.03
N TYR A 114 2.94 -3.17 -0.88
CA TYR A 114 1.61 -2.82 -1.31
C TYR A 114 1.50 -2.99 -2.82
N THR A 115 0.37 -3.50 -3.28
CA THR A 115 0.11 -3.66 -4.71
C THR A 115 -1.22 -3.05 -5.09
N GLN A 116 -1.27 -2.49 -6.29
CA GLN A 116 -2.49 -2.00 -6.92
C GLN A 116 -2.56 -2.58 -8.34
N THR A 117 -3.40 -3.58 -8.53
CA THR A 117 -3.74 -4.10 -9.86
C THR A 117 -4.93 -3.32 -10.42
N VAL A 118 -4.82 -2.81 -11.64
CA VAL A 118 -5.91 -2.10 -12.30
C VAL A 118 -6.90 -3.09 -12.92
N THR A 119 -8.14 -2.65 -13.13
CA THR A 119 -9.14 -3.46 -13.85
C THR A 119 -8.73 -3.68 -15.31
N ASN A 120 -9.38 -4.62 -16.00
CA ASN A 120 -9.08 -4.91 -17.42
C ASN A 120 -9.36 -3.75 -18.40
N ARG A 121 -9.94 -2.65 -17.92
CA ARG A 121 -10.20 -1.43 -18.72
C ARG A 121 -9.05 -0.44 -18.68
N TYR A 122 -8.06 -0.67 -17.83
CA TYR A 122 -6.93 0.23 -17.65
C TYR A 122 -5.61 -0.52 -17.78
N VAL A 123 -4.56 0.24 -18.09
CA VAL A 123 -3.16 -0.14 -17.98
C VAL A 123 -2.39 1.02 -17.36
N PHE A 124 -1.22 0.76 -16.80
CA PHE A 124 -0.22 1.79 -16.57
C PHE A 124 0.65 1.91 -17.83
N GLU A 125 0.62 3.09 -18.45
CA GLU A 125 1.34 3.40 -19.70
C GLU A 125 2.50 4.36 -19.37
N ASP A 126 3.49 3.85 -18.66
CA ASP A 126 4.68 4.60 -18.23
C ASP A 126 5.82 3.63 -17.96
N ILE A 127 7.05 4.12 -18.10
CA ILE A 127 8.27 3.32 -17.92
C ILE A 127 8.63 3.22 -16.43
N LYS A 128 8.38 4.28 -15.64
CA LYS A 128 8.78 4.33 -14.22
C LYS A 128 7.84 5.21 -13.38
N PRO A 129 7.26 4.71 -12.27
CA PRO A 129 6.44 5.53 -11.38
C PRO A 129 7.25 6.70 -10.80
N ARG A 130 6.65 7.88 -10.61
CA ARG A 130 7.33 9.02 -9.98
C ARG A 130 6.95 9.09 -8.49
N LEU A 131 7.94 9.26 -7.62
CA LEU A 131 7.75 9.43 -6.18
C LEU A 131 7.88 10.91 -5.83
N PHE A 132 6.85 11.48 -5.21
CA PHE A 132 6.84 12.89 -4.82
C PHE A 132 5.85 13.13 -3.69
N ASP A 133 6.18 13.99 -2.73
CA ASP A 133 5.26 14.50 -1.71
C ASP A 133 4.41 15.61 -2.32
N VAL A 134 3.28 15.23 -2.92
CA VAL A 134 2.46 16.10 -3.78
C VAL A 134 1.63 17.07 -2.94
N ASP A 135 1.17 16.63 -1.77
CA ASP A 135 0.36 17.44 -0.86
C ASP A 135 1.14 18.05 0.32
N ASN A 136 2.45 17.81 0.36
CA ASN A 136 3.40 18.38 1.32
C ASN A 136 3.09 17.97 2.78
N ASP A 137 2.69 16.71 2.98
CA ASP A 137 2.43 16.12 4.29
C ASP A 137 3.60 15.26 4.84
N GLY A 138 4.71 15.22 4.10
CA GLY A 138 5.91 14.47 4.43
C GLY A 138 5.86 12.99 4.04
N GLN A 139 4.83 12.54 3.32
CA GLN A 139 4.72 11.19 2.79
C GLN A 139 4.82 11.20 1.26
N MET A 140 5.50 10.21 0.70
CA MET A 140 5.57 10.06 -0.76
C MET A 140 4.25 9.55 -1.33
N GLU A 141 3.69 10.28 -2.31
CA GLU A 141 2.73 9.77 -3.25
C GLU A 141 3.41 9.15 -4.47
N ILE A 142 2.66 8.31 -5.19
CA ILE A 142 3.10 7.64 -6.40
C ILE A 142 2.30 8.20 -7.57
N VAL A 143 2.97 8.99 -8.40
CA VAL A 143 2.42 9.59 -9.60
C VAL A 143 2.62 8.62 -10.77
N THR A 144 1.53 8.26 -11.42
CA THR A 144 1.46 7.28 -12.52
C THR A 144 0.75 7.86 -13.74
N ILE A 145 1.03 7.30 -14.92
CA ILE A 145 0.17 7.46 -16.10
C ILE A 145 -0.72 6.23 -16.18
N ARG A 146 -2.03 6.43 -16.07
CA ARG A 146 -3.02 5.36 -16.14
C ARG A 146 -3.91 5.59 -17.35
N THR A 147 -3.92 4.63 -18.25
CA THR A 147 -4.62 4.74 -19.54
C THR A 147 -5.83 3.85 -19.57
N HIS A 148 -7.00 4.45 -19.82
CA HIS A 148 -8.20 3.70 -20.14
C HIS A 148 -8.12 3.25 -21.60
N ILE A 149 -8.27 1.95 -21.85
CA ILE A 149 -8.01 1.35 -23.17
C ILE A 149 -8.85 1.95 -24.32
N MET A 150 -9.99 2.57 -24.00
CA MET A 150 -10.87 3.26 -24.97
C MET A 150 -10.94 4.79 -24.83
N ARG A 151 -10.39 5.38 -23.77
CA ARG A 151 -10.63 6.81 -23.45
C ARG A 151 -9.35 7.65 -23.40
N GLY A 152 -8.18 7.01 -23.39
CA GLY A 152 -6.90 7.69 -23.37
C GLY A 152 -6.27 7.70 -21.98
N ALA A 153 -5.14 8.39 -21.91
CA ALA A 153 -4.24 8.45 -20.76
C ALA A 153 -4.62 9.61 -19.83
N GLY A 154 -4.52 9.35 -18.52
CA GLY A 154 -4.63 10.35 -17.46
C GLY A 154 -3.51 10.20 -16.45
N ILE A 155 -3.34 11.24 -15.62
CA ILE A 155 -2.45 11.15 -14.45
C ILE A 155 -3.27 10.62 -13.28
N MET A 156 -2.78 9.57 -12.64
CA MET A 156 -3.33 9.05 -11.40
C MET A 156 -2.27 9.09 -10.30
N ILE A 157 -2.61 9.67 -9.15
CA ILE A 157 -1.77 9.76 -7.98
C ILE A 157 -2.31 8.80 -6.93
N TYR A 158 -1.47 7.88 -6.48
CA TYR A 158 -1.78 6.97 -5.39
C TYR A 158 -1.13 7.43 -4.09
N LYS A 159 -1.87 7.30 -2.98
CA LYS A 159 -1.39 7.56 -1.62
C LYS A 159 -1.57 6.33 -0.75
N LEU A 160 -0.59 6.03 0.08
CA LEU A 160 -0.71 4.98 1.09
C LEU A 160 -1.59 5.48 2.23
N LYS A 161 -2.75 4.83 2.43
CA LYS A 161 -3.64 5.08 3.56
C LYS A 161 -3.87 3.77 4.29
N ASN A 162 -3.57 3.76 5.59
CA ASN A 162 -3.62 2.58 6.45
C ASN A 162 -2.75 1.43 5.90
N THR A 163 -3.37 0.44 5.27
CA THR A 163 -2.72 -0.78 4.77
C THR A 163 -2.89 -0.95 3.26
N ALA A 164 -3.27 0.10 2.53
CA ALA A 164 -3.53 0.01 1.09
C ALA A 164 -3.08 1.26 0.32
N LEU A 165 -2.79 1.06 -0.96
CA LEU A 165 -2.73 2.15 -1.93
C LEU A 165 -4.16 2.60 -2.25
N THR A 166 -4.38 3.90 -2.24
CA THR A 166 -5.68 4.50 -2.56
C THR A 166 -5.51 5.55 -3.64
N GLU A 167 -6.47 5.63 -4.56
CA GLU A 167 -6.54 6.73 -5.51
C GLU A 167 -6.72 8.04 -4.73
N PHE A 168 -5.74 8.92 -4.84
CA PHE A 168 -5.67 10.15 -4.06
C PHE A 168 -6.15 11.36 -4.86
N ALA A 169 -5.66 11.51 -6.07
CA ALA A 169 -6.01 12.57 -7.00
C ALA A 169 -5.76 12.13 -8.45
N TRP A 170 -6.50 12.69 -9.41
CA TRP A 170 -6.34 12.34 -10.82
C TRP A 170 -6.82 13.44 -11.77
N VAL A 171 -6.37 13.35 -13.01
CA VAL A 171 -6.93 14.04 -14.18
C VAL A 171 -7.02 13.03 -15.33
N GLU A 172 -8.18 12.97 -15.99
CA GLU A 172 -8.47 12.10 -17.14
C GLU A 172 -8.86 12.95 -18.36
#